data_AF-A0A498FG43-F1
#
_entry.id   AF-A0A498FG43-F1
#
_cell.length_a   1.000
_cell.length_b   1.000
_cell.length_c   1.000
_cell.angle_alpha   90.00
_cell.angle_beta   90.00
_cell.angle_gamma   90.00
#
_symmetry.space_group_name_H-M   'P 1'
#
loop_
_entity.id
_entity.type
_entity.pdbx_description
1 polymer ?
#
loop_
_entity_poly.entity_id
_entity_poly.type
_entity_poly.pdbx_seq_one_letter_code
_entity_poly.pdbx_strand_id
1 'polypeptide(L)'
;MLYVIAGLDDPHGLAVKDELEDYYEKEIHHGRLYPNLDTLVEKGLVEKSQRDRRTNEYTITRRGTREIEARAKWEAEYLDHDD
;
A
#
# COMPACT_ATOMS: atom_id res chain seq x y z
N MET A 1 -0.37 3.61 -2.93
CA MET A 1 -0.69 3.02 -1.62
C MET A 1 -0.29 1.54 -1.51
N LEU A 2 -0.80 0.60 -2.33
CA LEU A 2 -0.37 -0.81 -2.22
C LEU A 2 1.16 -0.97 -2.35
N TYR A 3 1.77 -0.28 -3.31
CA TYR A 3 3.24 -0.19 -3.46
C TYR A 3 3.95 0.38 -2.23
N VAL A 4 3.36 1.40 -1.59
CA VAL A 4 3.92 2.01 -0.38
C VAL A 4 3.94 1.00 0.77
N ILE A 5 2.83 0.28 0.98
CA ILE A 5 2.77 -0.76 2.01
C ILE A 5 3.77 -1.89 1.71
N ALA A 6 3.95 -2.26 0.44
CA ALA A 6 4.91 -3.27 0.03
C ALA A 6 6.38 -2.86 0.24
N GLY A 7 6.67 -1.57 0.14
CA GLY A 7 8.02 -1.01 0.31
C GLY A 7 8.39 -0.71 1.76
N LEU A 8 7.43 -0.80 2.69
CA LEU A 8 7.62 -0.56 4.11
C LEU A 8 7.56 -1.89 4.87
N ASP A 9 8.32 -2.00 5.96
CA ASP A 9 8.36 -3.20 6.82
C ASP A 9 7.26 -3.12 7.88
N ASP A 10 6.15 -3.83 7.64
CA ASP A 10 4.95 -3.89 8.50
C ASP A 10 4.49 -2.52 9.04
N PRO A 11 4.23 -1.52 8.18
CA PRO A 11 3.95 -0.16 8.61
C PRO A 11 2.64 -0.06 9.40
N HIS A 12 2.65 0.77 10.43
CA HIS A 12 1.41 1.25 11.04
C HIS A 12 0.71 2.28 10.14
N GLY A 13 -0.59 2.47 10.35
CA GLY A 13 -1.40 3.39 9.53
C GLY A 13 -0.81 4.80 9.40
N LEU A 14 -0.19 5.33 10.46
CA LEU A 14 0.49 6.64 10.40
C LEU A 14 1.73 6.65 9.50
N ALA A 15 2.54 5.59 9.45
CA ALA A 15 3.71 5.53 8.59
C ALA A 15 3.29 5.49 7.10
N VAL A 16 2.22 4.76 6.79
CA VAL A 16 1.62 4.78 5.44
C VAL A 16 1.10 6.16 5.08
N LYS A 17 0.53 6.90 6.06
CA LYS A 17 0.07 8.28 5.86
C LYS A 17 1.25 9.18 5.51
N ASP A 18 2.28 9.18 6.35
CA ASP A 18 3.43 10.08 6.24
C ASP A 18 4.12 9.88 4.87
N GLU A 19 4.38 8.63 4.47
CA GLU A 19 4.98 8.32 3.15
C GLU A 19 4.12 8.81 1.97
N LEU A 20 2.79 8.70 2.08
CA LEU A 20 1.91 9.21 1.03
C LEU A 20 1.82 10.74 1.02
N GLU A 21 1.87 11.39 2.19
CA GLU A 21 1.88 12.86 2.30
C GLU A 21 3.17 13.44 1.71
N ASP A 22 4.31 12.79 1.98
CA ASP A 22 5.61 13.13 1.41
C ASP A 22 5.60 12.97 -0.11
N TYR A 23 5.10 11.84 -0.62
CA TYR A 23 5.03 11.58 -2.07
C TYR A 23 4.13 12.57 -2.82
N TYR A 24 2.98 12.94 -2.23
CA TYR A 24 2.01 13.83 -2.88
C TYR A 24 2.21 15.32 -2.51
N GLU A 25 3.18 15.63 -1.65
CA GLU A 25 3.45 16.95 -1.06
C GLU A 25 2.18 17.61 -0.48
N LYS A 26 1.27 16.79 0.07
CA LYS A 26 -0.09 17.20 0.49
C LYS A 26 -0.58 16.43 1.69
N GLU A 27 -1.32 17.11 2.55
CA GLU A 27 -1.99 16.48 3.69
C GLU A 27 -3.07 15.49 3.22
N ILE A 28 -3.07 14.30 3.82
CA ILE A 28 -4.02 13.21 3.61
C ILE A 28 -4.90 13.07 4.83
N HIS A 29 -6.20 13.33 4.64
CA HIS A 29 -7.17 13.14 5.70
C HIS A 29 -7.39 11.66 6.04
N HIS A 30 -7.58 11.38 7.33
CA HIS A 30 -7.86 10.04 7.86
C HIS A 30 -9.05 9.36 7.15
N GLY A 31 -10.10 10.13 6.83
CA GLY A 31 -11.29 9.64 6.14
C GLY A 31 -11.05 9.19 4.68
N ARG A 32 -9.85 9.38 4.13
CA ARG A 32 -9.44 8.80 2.84
C ARG A 32 -8.46 7.65 3.02
N LEU A 33 -7.55 7.77 3.98
CA LEU A 33 -6.54 6.75 4.24
C LEU A 33 -7.16 5.42 4.69
N TYR A 34 -7.92 5.44 5.79
CA TYR A 34 -8.41 4.21 6.40
C TYR A 34 -9.40 3.44 5.52
N PRO A 35 -10.37 4.08 4.83
CA PRO A 35 -11.23 3.36 3.89
C PRO A 35 -10.46 2.69 2.75
N ASN A 36 -9.39 3.30 2.27
CA ASN A 36 -8.53 2.67 1.26
C ASN A 36 -7.79 1.47 1.86
N LEU A 37 -7.24 1.59 3.07
CA LEU A 37 -6.57 0.47 3.75
C LEU A 37 -7.53 -0.70 3.98
N ASP A 38 -8.74 -0.42 4.47
CA ASP A 38 -9.77 -1.43 4.67
C ASP A 38 -10.17 -2.07 3.33
N THR A 39 -10.27 -1.30 2.23
CA THR A 39 -10.50 -1.84 0.89
C THR A 39 -9.40 -2.82 0.45
N LEU A 40 -8.12 -2.54 0.74
CA LEU A 40 -7.03 -3.46 0.41
C LEU A 40 -7.09 -4.75 1.24
N VAL A 41 -7.51 -4.63 2.50
CA VAL A 41 -7.73 -5.77 3.39
C VAL A 41 -8.90 -6.63 2.91
N GLU A 42 -10.04 -6.02 2.59
CA GLU A 42 -11.21 -6.71 2.04
C GLU A 42 -10.89 -7.45 0.73
N LYS A 43 -10.03 -6.86 -0.11
CA LYS A 43 -9.53 -7.50 -1.33
C LYS A 43 -8.49 -8.59 -1.08
N GLY A 44 -8.04 -8.79 0.16
CA GLY A 44 -7.02 -9.76 0.54
C GLY A 44 -5.63 -9.45 -0.01
N LEU A 45 -5.36 -8.18 -0.35
CA LEU A 45 -4.07 -7.73 -0.86
C LEU A 45 -3.12 -7.35 0.29
N VAL A 46 -3.70 -6.94 1.41
CA VAL A 46 -3.01 -6.56 2.65
C VAL A 46 -3.66 -7.31 3.81
N GLU A 47 -2.86 -7.77 4.76
CA GLU A 47 -3.33 -8.24 6.06
C GLU A 47 -3.23 -7.11 7.08
N LYS A 48 -4.21 -7.05 7.99
CA LYS A 48 -4.24 -6.10 9.10
C LYS A 48 -4.04 -6.88 10.39
N SER A 49 -2.97 -6.57 11.10
CA SER A 49 -2.70 -7.09 12.44
C SER A 49 -2.83 -5.97 13.48
N GLN A 50 -3.03 -6.34 14.74
CA GLN A 50 -3.04 -5.39 15.86
C GLN A 50 -1.74 -5.53 16.63
N ARG A 51 -0.88 -4.52 16.56
CA ARG A 51 0.32 -4.43 17.39
C ARG A 51 -0.05 -4.19 18.85
N ASP A 52 -1.03 -3.32 19.07
CA ASP A 52 -1.61 -3.00 20.37
C ASP A 52 -3.08 -2.57 20.23
N ARG A 53 -3.71 -2.11 21.31
CA ARG A 53 -5.14 -1.73 21.34
C ARG A 53 -5.50 -0.55 20.43
N ARG A 54 -4.51 0.21 19.93
CA ARG A 54 -4.66 1.45 19.18
C ARG A 54 -3.89 1.44 17.86
N THR A 55 -2.87 0.59 17.73
CA THR A 55 -1.99 0.53 16.56
C THR A 55 -2.28 -0.71 15.72
N ASN A 56 -2.75 -0.50 14.49
CA ASN A 56 -2.81 -1.55 13.47
C ASN A 56 -1.55 -1.51 12.61
N GLU A 57 -1.02 -2.68 12.26
CA GLU A 57 0.05 -2.88 11.28
C GLU A 57 -0.55 -3.51 10.01
N TYR A 58 0.05 -3.18 8.87
CA TYR A 58 -0.44 -3.55 7.55
C TYR A 58 0.67 -4.24 6.76
N THR A 59 0.49 -5.54 6.49
CA THR A 59 1.50 -6.37 5.82
C THR A 59 0.99 -6.77 4.45
N ILE A 60 1.85 -6.72 3.43
CA ILE A 60 1.45 -7.19 2.10
C ILE A 60 1.28 -8.71 2.09
N THR A 61 0.19 -9.20 1.49
CA THR A 61 -0.01 -10.64 1.34
C THR A 61 0.76 -11.17 0.12
N ARG A 62 0.91 -12.50 0.05
CA ARG A 62 1.39 -13.15 -1.18
C ARG A 62 0.54 -12.80 -2.41
N ARG A 63 -0.76 -12.58 -2.22
CA ARG A 63 -1.65 -12.14 -3.31
C ARG A 63 -1.33 -10.70 -3.71
N GLY A 64 -1.20 -9.79 -2.75
CA GLY A 64 -0.81 -8.41 -3.02
C GLY A 64 0.51 -8.31 -3.78
N THR A 65 1.50 -9.12 -3.40
CA THR A 65 2.80 -9.19 -4.09
C THR A 65 2.63 -9.60 -5.56
N ARG A 66 1.84 -10.65 -5.84
CA ARG A 66 1.57 -11.09 -7.23
C ARG A 66 0.87 -10.02 -8.07
N GLU A 67 -0.06 -9.27 -7.50
CA GLU A 67 -0.74 -8.17 -8.22
C GLU A 67 0.26 -7.05 -8.58
N ILE A 68 1.19 -6.74 -7.68
CA ILE A 68 2.27 -5.77 -7.96
C ILE A 68 3.17 -6.28 -9.10
N GLU A 69 3.60 -7.54 -9.04
CA GLU A 69 4.44 -8.15 -10.08
C GLU A 69 3.73 -8.19 -11.44
N ALA A 70 2.45 -8.59 -11.45
CA ALA A 70 1.65 -8.62 -12.67
C ALA A 70 1.48 -7.22 -13.26
N ARG A 71 1.28 -6.20 -12.41
CA ARG A 71 1.20 -4.80 -12.84
C ARG A 71 2.52 -4.30 -13.39
N ALA A 72 3.64 -4.57 -12.72
CA ALA A 72 4.97 -4.18 -13.18
C ALA A 72 5.33 -4.83 -14.53
N LYS A 73 5.00 -6.11 -14.70
CA LYS A 73 5.17 -6.81 -15.98
C LYS A 73 4.34 -6.15 -17.08
N TRP A 74 3.08 -5.85 -16.81
CA TRP A 74 2.21 -5.16 -17.77
C TRP A 74 2.75 -3.76 -18.12
N GLU A 75 3.25 -2.99 -17.15
CA GLU A 75 3.85 -1.67 -17.42
C GLU A 75 5.10 -1.76 -18.29
N ALA A 76 5.96 -2.75 -18.04
CA ALA A 76 7.17 -2.98 -18.84
C ALA A 76 6.86 -3.25 -20.33
N GLU A 77 5.74 -3.93 -20.63
CA GLU A 77 5.31 -4.17 -22.03
C GLU A 77 5.05 -2.89 -22.83
N TYR A 78 4.84 -1.74 -22.17
CA TYR A 78 4.57 -0.45 -22.83
C TYR A 78 5.67 0.59 -22.65
N LEU A 79 6.50 0.46 -21.60
CA LEU A 79 7.58 1.40 -21.31
C LEU A 79 8.91 1.02 -21.98
N ASP A 80 9.11 -0.26 -22.34
CA ASP A 80 10.30 -0.73 -23.07
C ASP A 80 10.25 -0.40 -24.59
N HIS A 81 9.49 0.63 -25.00
CA HIS A 81 9.34 1.05 -26.41
C HIS A 81 9.99 2.40 -26.74
N ASP A 82 10.76 2.99 -25.82
CA ASP A 82 11.62 4.14 -26.09
C ASP A 82 13.07 3.69 -26.39
N ASP A 83 13.28 3.17 -27.61
CA ASP A 83 14.60 3.04 -28.28
C ASP A 83 14.64 3.97 -29.51
#